data_AF-A0A818BWA3-F1
#
_entry.id   AF-A0A818BWA3-F1
#
_cell.length_a   1.000
_cell.length_b   1.000
_cell.length_c   1.000
_cell.angle_alpha   90.00
_cell.angle_beta   90.00
_cell.angle_gamma   90.00
#
_symmetry.space_group_name_H-M   'P 1'
#
loop_
_entity.id
_entity.type
_entity.pdbx_description
1 polymer ?
#
loop_
_entity_poly.entity_id
_entity_poly.type
_entity_poly.pdbx_seq_one_letter_code
_entity_poly.pdbx_strand_id
1 'polypeptide(L)'
;MGGCKTNEYIRLNLPGAVPSITSIDGSITKAGGKIIEDEFRYDALRDLQTSNNYQLAVCSEDCTGVIQKVVYDASTNSFIRFSTPLDHGVPVTQFFQTDSYDQLKE
;
A
#
# COMPACT_ATOMS: atom_id res chain seq x y z
N MET A 1 10.24 -7.50 8.55
CA MET A 1 10.66 -8.76 7.87
C MET A 1 10.50 -10.03 8.73
N GLY A 2 10.41 -9.96 10.07
CA GLY A 2 10.31 -11.16 10.92
C GLY A 2 9.05 -12.01 10.67
N GLY A 3 7.86 -11.40 10.63
CA GLY A 3 6.60 -12.15 10.53
C GLY A 3 6.46 -13.02 9.28
N CYS A 4 6.95 -12.57 8.12
CA CYS A 4 6.90 -13.34 6.88
C CYS A 4 7.77 -14.60 6.96
N LYS A 5 8.97 -14.48 7.53
CA LYS A 5 9.89 -15.62 7.76
C LYS A 5 9.31 -16.62 8.77
N THR A 6 8.66 -16.12 9.81
CA THR A 6 7.99 -16.97 10.81
C THR A 6 6.81 -17.73 10.21
N ASN A 7 5.99 -17.10 9.36
CA ASN A 7 4.88 -17.76 8.68
C ASN A 7 5.37 -18.92 7.79
N GLU A 8 6.38 -18.67 6.94
CA GLU A 8 6.96 -19.72 6.09
C GLU A 8 7.63 -20.83 6.90
N TYR A 9 8.32 -20.49 8.00
CA TYR A 9 8.86 -21.49 8.90
C TYR A 9 7.77 -22.41 9.48
N ILE A 10 6.67 -21.84 9.99
CA ILE A 10 5.55 -22.63 10.53
C ILE A 10 4.92 -23.49 9.43
N ARG A 11 4.71 -22.93 8.23
CA ARG A 11 4.12 -23.62 7.10
C ARG A 11 4.93 -24.84 6.65
N LEU A 12 6.25 -24.73 6.67
CA LEU A 12 7.17 -25.81 6.29
C LEU A 12 7.22 -26.93 7.34
N ASN A 13 7.11 -26.57 8.63
CA ASN A 13 7.21 -27.54 9.73
C ASN A 13 5.85 -28.13 10.13
N LEU A 14 4.74 -27.44 9.83
CA LEU A 14 3.37 -27.87 10.15
C LEU A 14 2.46 -27.68 8.93
N PRO A 15 2.41 -28.67 8.02
CA PRO A 15 1.59 -28.60 6.82
C PRO A 15 0.11 -28.31 7.14
N GLY A 16 -0.44 -27.25 6.55
CA GLY A 16 -1.83 -26.85 6.75
C GLY A 16 -2.12 -25.99 7.98
N ALA A 17 -1.14 -25.73 8.85
CA ALA A 17 -1.34 -24.89 10.04
C ALA A 17 -1.55 -23.40 9.71
N VAL A 18 -0.93 -22.92 8.62
CA VAL A 18 -1.06 -21.53 8.17
C VAL A 18 -1.26 -21.45 6.65
N PRO A 19 -2.03 -20.46 6.17
CA PRO A 19 -2.26 -20.26 4.74
C PRO A 19 -0.98 -19.84 4.01
N SER A 20 -0.91 -20.13 2.71
CA SER A 20 0.20 -19.68 1.88
C SER A 20 0.23 -18.16 1.74
N ILE A 21 1.41 -17.57 1.47
CA ILE A 21 1.54 -16.13 1.18
C ILE A 21 0.60 -15.70 0.05
N THR A 22 0.45 -16.51 -1.00
CA THR A 22 -0.47 -16.23 -2.11
C THR A 22 -1.92 -16.19 -1.65
N SER A 23 -2.32 -17.11 -0.77
CA SER A 23 -3.66 -17.13 -0.19
C SER A 23 -3.90 -15.91 0.70
N ILE A 24 -2.90 -15.52 1.50
CA ILE A 24 -2.96 -14.33 2.35
C ILE A 24 -3.10 -13.07 1.50
N ASP A 25 -2.27 -12.90 0.46
CA ASP A 25 -2.34 -11.72 -0.42
C ASP A 25 -3.68 -11.66 -1.17
N GLY A 26 -4.19 -12.81 -1.63
CA GLY A 26 -5.52 -12.90 -2.22
C GLY A 26 -6.64 -12.50 -1.24
N SER A 27 -6.57 -12.96 0.02
CA SER A 27 -7.51 -12.58 1.06
C SER A 27 -7.45 -11.09 1.42
N ILE A 28 -6.25 -10.52 1.53
CA ILE A 28 -6.05 -9.08 1.79
C ILE A 28 -6.63 -8.25 0.64
N THR A 29 -6.36 -8.64 -0.60
CA THR A 29 -6.87 -7.96 -1.79
C THR A 29 -8.39 -8.04 -1.84
N LYS A 30 -8.99 -9.22 -1.60
CA LYS A 30 -10.44 -9.42 -1.58
C LYS A 30 -11.14 -8.62 -0.47
N ALA A 31 -10.48 -8.46 0.68
CA ALA A 31 -11.02 -7.70 1.81
C ALA A 31 -10.92 -6.18 1.61
N GLY A 32 -10.37 -5.68 0.49
CA GLY A 32 -10.08 -4.26 0.33
C GLY A 32 -9.04 -3.77 1.34
N GLY A 33 -8.15 -4.67 1.80
CA GLY A 33 -7.16 -4.37 2.84
C GLY A 33 -5.94 -3.61 2.32
N LYS A 34 -5.78 -3.49 0.99
CA LYS A 34 -4.70 -2.70 0.39
C LYS A 34 -5.16 -1.25 0.34
N ILE A 35 -4.43 -0.38 1.04
CA ILE A 35 -4.56 1.08 0.89
C ILE A 35 -3.95 1.42 -0.47
N ILE A 36 -4.71 2.12 -1.31
CA ILE A 36 -4.23 2.61 -2.60
C ILE A 36 -3.36 3.86 -2.35
N GLU A 37 -2.43 4.14 -3.27
CA GLU A 37 -1.68 5.39 -3.23
C GLU A 37 -2.65 6.58 -3.25
N ASP A 38 -2.39 7.58 -2.40
CA ASP A 38 -3.26 8.75 -2.17
C ASP A 38 -4.64 8.45 -1.56
N GLU A 39 -4.84 7.25 -0.99
CA GLU A 39 -6.08 6.91 -0.29
C GLU A 39 -5.93 7.07 1.23
N PHE A 40 -6.85 7.83 1.83
CA PHE A 40 -6.99 7.93 3.27
C PHE A 40 -8.32 7.33 3.74
N ARG A 41 -8.27 6.29 4.59
CA ARG A 41 -9.46 5.60 5.11
C ARG A 41 -10.08 6.34 6.29
N TYR A 42 -10.66 7.51 6.03
CA TYR A 42 -11.26 8.38 7.04
C TYR A 42 -12.31 7.67 7.91
N ASP A 43 -13.20 6.89 7.29
CA ASP A 43 -14.25 6.17 8.03
C ASP A 43 -13.68 5.17 9.02
N ALA A 44 -12.64 4.43 8.63
CA ALA A 44 -11.98 3.48 9.54
C ALA A 44 -11.29 4.20 10.71
N LEU A 45 -10.72 5.39 10.48
CA LEU A 45 -10.16 6.20 11.55
C LEU A 45 -11.25 6.73 12.49
N ARG A 46 -12.40 7.17 11.96
CA ARG A 46 -13.55 7.60 12.75
C ARG A 46 -14.10 6.47 13.62
N ASP A 47 -14.22 5.27 13.07
CA ASP A 47 -14.68 4.09 13.80
C ASP A 47 -13.68 3.69 14.90
N LEU A 48 -12.39 3.81 14.63
CA LEU A 48 -11.33 3.61 15.62
C LEU A 48 -11.39 4.68 16.73
N GLN A 49 -11.60 5.94 16.39
CA GLN A 49 -11.74 7.03 17.35
C GLN A 49 -12.95 6.83 18.27
N THR A 50 -14.08 6.43 17.67
CA THR A 50 -15.33 6.16 18.39
C THR A 50 -15.18 4.96 19.33
N SER A 51 -14.58 3.87 18.84
CA SER A 51 -14.40 2.65 19.66
C SER A 51 -13.44 2.85 20.83
N ASN A 52 -12.42 3.69 20.67
CA ASN A 52 -11.49 4.03 21.74
C ASN A 52 -11.92 5.25 22.59
N ASN A 53 -13.06 5.87 22.25
CA ASN A 53 -13.62 7.03 22.95
C ASN A 53 -12.66 8.24 23.06
N TYR A 54 -11.92 8.53 21.98
CA TYR A 54 -11.05 9.72 21.93
C TYR A 54 -11.82 10.92 21.37
N GLN A 55 -11.76 12.07 22.05
CA GLN A 55 -12.39 13.31 21.56
C GLN A 55 -11.54 14.04 20.52
N LEU A 56 -10.22 13.81 20.52
CA LEU A 56 -9.28 14.43 19.59
C LEU A 56 -8.22 13.40 19.20
N ALA A 57 -7.94 13.29 17.89
CA ALA A 57 -6.82 12.54 17.36
C ALA A 57 -5.95 13.51 16.54
N VAL A 58 -4.64 13.49 16.80
CA VAL A 58 -3.66 14.27 16.04
C VAL A 58 -2.75 13.27 15.34
N CYS A 59 -2.67 13.39 14.02
CA CYS A 59 -1.78 12.60 13.19
C CYS A 59 -0.67 13.52 12.68
N SER A 60 0.59 13.17 12.97
CA SER A 60 1.74 13.77 12.31
C SER A 60 2.31 12.75 11.33
N GLU A 61 2.46 13.14 10.07
CA GLU A 61 3.21 12.35 9.11
C GLU A 61 4.70 12.61 9.33
N ASP A 62 5.43 11.60 9.79
CA ASP A 62 6.89 11.65 9.75
C ASP A 62 7.32 11.44 8.30
N CYS A 63 8.01 12.43 7.72
CA CYS A 63 8.65 12.36 6.41
C CYS A 63 9.80 11.35 6.42
N THR A 64 9.46 10.08 6.56
CA THR A 64 10.40 8.98 6.50
C THR A 64 10.87 8.91 5.05
N GLY A 65 12.16 9.12 4.82
CA GLY A 65 12.72 9.08 3.46
C GLY A 65 12.42 7.75 2.79
N VAL A 66 11.50 7.75 1.83
CA VAL A 66 11.19 6.57 1.02
C VAL A 66 12.29 6.45 -0.02
N ILE A 67 13.04 5.35 0.01
CA ILE A 67 13.97 5.02 -1.07
C ILE A 67 13.13 4.78 -2.33
N GLN A 68 13.20 5.73 -3.26
CA GLN A 68 12.52 5.66 -4.55
C GLN A 68 13.04 4.45 -5.31
N LYS A 69 12.19 3.44 -5.47
CA LYS A 69 12.42 2.31 -6.36
C LYS A 69 11.29 2.32 -7.37
N VAL A 70 11.64 2.63 -8.61
CA VAL A 70 10.73 2.54 -9.75
C VAL A 70 10.22 1.10 -9.87
N VAL A 71 8.90 0.94 -9.85
CA VAL A 71 8.24 -0.36 -10.05
C VAL A 71 7.19 -0.16 -11.14
N TYR A 72 7.10 -1.12 -12.06
CA TYR A 72 6.07 -1.12 -13.10
C TYR A 72 4.84 -1.89 -12.62
N ASP A 73 3.67 -1.27 -12.70
CA ASP A 73 2.37 -1.93 -12.46
C ASP A 73 1.70 -2.25 -13.79
N ALA A 74 1.62 -3.54 -14.11
CA ALA A 74 1.03 -4.03 -15.33
C ALA A 74 -0.50 -3.88 -15.37
N SER A 75 -1.15 -3.73 -14.22
CA SER A 75 -2.62 -3.62 -14.15
C SER A 75 -3.12 -2.24 -14.58
N THR A 76 -2.35 -1.19 -14.26
CA THR A 76 -2.64 0.21 -14.60
C THR A 76 -1.82 0.73 -15.77
N ASN A 77 -0.89 -0.08 -16.29
CA ASN A 77 0.08 0.30 -17.32
C ASN A 77 0.83 1.58 -16.94
N SER A 78 1.30 1.65 -15.69
CA SER A 78 1.96 2.83 -15.16
C SER A 78 3.19 2.46 -14.34
N PHE A 79 4.15 3.38 -14.29
CA PHE A 79 5.24 3.28 -13.34
C PHE A 79 4.79 3.89 -12.01
N ILE A 80 4.83 3.08 -10.96
CA ILE A 80 4.45 3.45 -9.59
C ILE A 80 5.70 3.76 -8.75
N ARG A 81 5.49 4.48 -7.65
CA ARG A 81 6.52 4.87 -6.66
C ARG A 81 7.53 5.93 -7.11
N PHE A 82 7.17 6.72 -8.11
CA PHE A 82 7.76 8.04 -8.27
C PHE A 82 7.10 9.01 -7.28
N SER A 83 7.81 10.07 -6.87
CA SER A 83 7.15 11.22 -6.27
C SER A 83 6.25 11.82 -7.35
N THR A 84 4.94 11.60 -7.25
CA THR A 84 3.99 12.27 -8.13
C THR A 84 4.02 13.77 -7.83
N PRO A 85 3.91 14.62 -8.86
CA PRO A 85 3.75 16.04 -8.62
C PRO A 85 2.49 16.27 -7.78
N LEU A 86 2.55 17.27 -6.90
CA LEU A 86 1.44 17.65 -6.03
C LEU A 86 0.61 18.73 -6.73
N ASP A 87 -0.71 18.54 -6.76
CA ASP A 87 -1.68 19.57 -7.11
C ASP A 87 -2.41 20.01 -5.83
N HIS A 88 -2.25 21.27 -5.42
CA HIS A 88 -2.78 21.79 -4.15
C HIS A 88 -2.40 20.96 -2.90
N GLY A 89 -1.23 20.32 -2.92
CA GLY A 89 -0.77 19.45 -1.82
C GLY A 89 -1.29 18.02 -1.88
N VAL A 90 -2.06 17.66 -2.90
CA VAL A 90 -2.56 16.31 -3.14
C VAL A 90 -1.74 15.64 -4.25
N PRO A 91 -1.19 14.43 -4.03
CA PRO A 91 -0.57 13.62 -5.07
C PRO A 91 -1.45 13.46 -6.31
N VAL A 92 -0.93 13.76 -7.51
CA VAL A 92 -1.67 13.49 -8.75
C VAL A 92 -1.65 11.99 -9.04
N THR A 93 -2.82 11.35 -8.95
CA THR A 93 -3.00 9.93 -9.24
C THR A 93 -2.66 9.59 -10.70
N GLN A 94 -1.96 8.47 -10.92
CA GLN A 94 -1.62 7.94 -12.25
C GLN A 94 -0.82 8.90 -13.15
N PHE A 95 -0.08 9.86 -12.60
CA PHE A 95 0.68 10.84 -13.39
C PHE A 95 1.64 10.22 -14.42
N PHE A 96 2.28 9.10 -14.09
CA PHE A 96 3.23 8.39 -14.97
C PHE A 96 2.57 7.27 -15.78
N GLN A 97 1.33 7.47 -16.22
CA GLN A 97 0.66 6.57 -17.14
C GLN A 97 1.14 6.87 -18.56
N THR A 98 1.54 5.83 -19.29
CA THR A 98 2.03 6.01 -20.66
C THR A 98 1.67 4.82 -21.52
N ASP A 99 1.37 5.08 -22.79
CA ASP A 99 1.16 4.02 -23.79
C ASP A 99 2.49 3.43 -24.29
N SER A 100 3.62 4.11 -24.04
CA SER A 100 4.95 3.69 -24.49
C SER A 100 6.06 4.25 -23.61
N TYR A 101 7.01 3.40 -23.19
CA TYR A 101 8.21 3.80 -22.43
C TYR A 101 8.99 4.97 -23.07
N ASP A 102 8.97 5.09 -24.41
CA ASP A 102 9.66 6.16 -25.12
C ASP A 102 9.09 7.56 -24.81
N GLN A 103 7.85 7.66 -24.35
CA GLN A 103 7.23 8.93 -23.96
C GLN A 103 7.67 9.42 -22.57
N LEU A 104 8.32 8.57 -21.75
CA LEU A 104 8.80 8.91 -20.40
C LEU A 104 10.30 9.23 -20.35
N LYS A 105 10.97 9.25 -21.50
CA LYS A 105 12.45 9.26 -21.58
C LYS A 105 13.09 10.66 -21.65
N GLU A 106 12.34 11.74 -21.43
CA GLU A 106 12.87 13.11 -21.39
C GLU A 106 13.41 13.50 -19.99
#